data_AF-C5KJD5-F1
#
_entry.id   AF-C5KJD5-F1
#
_cell.length_a   1.000
_cell.length_b   1.000
_cell.length_c   1.000
_cell.angle_alpha   90.00
_cell.angle_beta   90.00
_cell.angle_gamma   90.00
#
_symmetry.space_group_name_H-M   'P 1'
#
loop_
_entity.id
_entity.type
_entity.pdbx_description
1 polymer ?
#
loop_
_entity_poly.entity_id
_entity_poly.type
_entity_poly.pdbx_seq_one_letter_code
_entity_poly.pdbx_strand_id
1 'polypeptide(L)'
;MYNGIGLQTARGSGTSGYVQRNKSYLRPQRTDIKPFREAEAAAPPKPKKADPELIYHNQKREIEVKLIDLEDTLLESGEEEGIVQKKVDKERQKLYKELDDRRADAEAHGGELEADQLASTHEYLQMQERQAERAAKAFGINTRNHEEGVAFDRDRQHQQKLQRMMDTQARQAERWAAPGGENGDDGVNRRKSDHRPPAKGSTGLRITQKGY
;
A
#
# COMPACT_ATOMS: atom_id res chain seq x y z
N MET A 1 41.16 1.42 31.82
CA MET A 1 39.72 1.07 31.84
C MET A 1 39.16 1.22 30.44
N TYR A 2 38.39 0.24 29.96
CA TYR A 2 37.76 0.28 28.64
C TYR A 2 36.25 0.36 28.85
N ASN A 3 35.59 1.36 28.25
CA ASN A 3 34.14 1.63 28.42
C ASN A 3 33.66 1.74 29.88
N GLY A 4 34.51 2.23 30.79
CA GLY A 4 34.19 2.35 32.22
C GLY A 4 34.08 1.01 32.98
N ILE A 5 34.50 -0.10 32.37
CA ILE A 5 34.43 -1.45 32.95
C ILE A 5 35.85 -1.98 33.20
N GLY A 6 36.02 -2.74 34.29
CA GLY A 6 37.27 -3.42 34.64
C GLY A 6 38.16 -2.65 35.63
N LEU A 7 39.40 -3.11 35.78
CA LEU A 7 40.40 -2.48 36.67
C LEU A 7 41.19 -1.38 35.93
N GLN A 8 41.67 -0.38 36.68
CA GLN A 8 42.56 0.66 36.14
C GLN A 8 43.96 0.09 35.84
N THR A 9 44.46 -0.78 36.72
CA THR A 9 45.69 -1.56 36.53
C THR A 9 45.53 -2.94 37.17
N ALA A 10 46.14 -3.97 36.57
CA ALA A 10 46.16 -5.32 37.15
C ALA A 10 47.13 -5.42 38.36
N ARG A 11 48.08 -4.48 38.47
CA ARG A 11 49.07 -4.45 39.57
C ARG A 11 48.39 -4.19 40.91
N GLY A 12 48.68 -5.02 41.91
CA GLY A 12 48.09 -4.92 43.25
C GLY A 12 46.71 -5.58 43.38
N SER A 13 46.07 -6.00 42.27
CA SER A 13 44.79 -6.72 42.31
C SER A 13 44.92 -8.21 42.61
N GLY A 14 46.13 -8.78 42.49
CA GLY A 14 46.37 -10.21 42.65
C GLY A 14 45.79 -11.10 41.53
N THR A 15 45.33 -10.50 40.41
CA THR A 15 44.74 -11.20 39.27
C THR A 15 45.38 -10.76 37.95
N SER A 16 45.08 -11.47 36.85
CA SER A 16 45.56 -11.13 35.51
C SER A 16 44.91 -9.87 34.90
N GLY A 17 43.86 -9.32 35.53
CA GLY A 17 43.11 -8.18 34.99
C GLY A 17 42.22 -8.52 33.78
N TYR A 18 42.00 -9.80 33.48
CA TYR A 18 41.13 -10.24 32.39
C TYR A 18 39.65 -10.01 32.73
N VAL A 19 38.95 -9.27 31.86
CA VAL A 19 37.54 -8.90 32.04
C VAL A 19 36.69 -9.62 30.99
N GLN A 20 35.74 -10.44 31.43
CA GLN A 20 34.79 -11.13 30.57
C GLN A 20 33.40 -10.49 30.67
N ARG A 21 32.67 -10.40 29.54
CA ARG A 21 31.26 -10.01 29.56
C ARG A 21 30.41 -11.04 30.31
N ASN A 22 29.45 -10.58 31.10
CA ASN A 22 28.43 -11.45 31.68
C ASN A 22 27.49 -11.96 30.57
N LYS A 23 27.42 -13.28 30.37
CA LYS A 23 26.54 -13.92 29.37
C LYS A 23 25.09 -14.04 29.85
N SER A 24 24.85 -14.00 31.15
CA SER A 24 23.53 -14.11 31.78
C SER A 24 22.89 -12.75 32.06
N TYR A 25 23.56 -11.65 31.73
CA TYR A 25 23.01 -10.31 31.92
C TYR A 25 21.86 -10.06 30.94
N LEU A 26 20.65 -9.90 31.48
CA LEU A 26 19.49 -9.48 30.71
C LEU A 26 19.56 -7.98 30.47
N ARG A 27 19.41 -7.57 29.22
CA ARG A 27 19.36 -6.15 28.87
C ARG A 27 18.10 -5.54 29.51
N PRO A 28 18.21 -4.43 30.27
CA PRO A 28 17.05 -3.79 30.87
C PRO A 28 16.05 -3.43 29.77
N GLN A 29 14.76 -3.58 30.08
CA GLN A 29 13.69 -3.24 29.16
C GLN A 29 13.78 -1.76 28.80
N ARG A 30 13.66 -1.46 27.52
CA ARG A 30 13.65 -0.11 26.96
C ARG A 30 12.54 0.72 27.62
N THR A 31 12.90 1.71 28.43
CA THR A 31 11.97 2.63 29.10
C THR A 31 11.50 3.77 28.20
N ASP A 32 12.06 3.87 26.99
CA ASP A 32 11.64 4.78 25.93
C ASP A 32 10.34 4.35 25.23
N ILE A 33 9.86 3.13 25.51
CA ILE A 33 8.59 2.64 25.02
C ILE A 33 7.50 3.06 26.00
N LYS A 34 6.67 4.04 25.61
CA LYS A 34 5.53 4.50 26.40
C LYS A 34 4.61 3.32 26.76
N PRO A 35 3.99 3.31 27.95
CA PRO A 35 3.04 2.26 28.32
C PRO A 35 1.88 2.24 27.32
N PHE A 36 1.41 1.04 26.96
CA PHE A 36 0.36 0.81 25.95
C PHE A 36 -0.87 1.73 26.10
N ARG A 37 -1.28 2.02 27.34
CA ARG A 37 -2.41 2.92 27.66
C ARG A 37 -2.20 4.37 27.20
N GLU A 38 -0.96 4.84 27.17
CA GLU A 38 -0.63 6.20 26.72
C GLU A 38 -0.51 6.25 25.18
N ALA A 39 -0.21 5.11 24.55
CA ALA A 39 -0.28 4.95 23.09
C ALA A 39 -1.71 4.82 22.57
N GLU A 40 -2.64 4.29 23.37
CA GLU A 40 -4.07 4.16 23.05
C GLU A 40 -4.80 5.51 23.08
N ALA A 41 -4.37 6.42 23.96
CA ALA A 41 -4.85 7.80 24.00
C ALA A 41 -4.25 8.68 22.87
N ALA A 42 -3.14 8.24 22.26
CA ALA A 42 -2.57 8.91 21.11
C ALA A 42 -3.35 8.52 19.84
N ALA A 43 -3.65 9.50 18.98
CA ALA A 43 -4.24 9.21 17.69
C ALA A 43 -3.35 8.23 16.90
N PRO A 44 -3.93 7.24 16.19
CA PRO A 44 -3.16 6.30 15.41
C PRO A 44 -2.29 7.06 14.40
N PRO A 45 -1.05 6.59 14.15
CA PRO A 45 -0.17 7.22 13.18
C PRO A 45 -0.85 7.22 11.82
N LYS A 46 -0.92 8.39 11.19
CA LYS A 46 -1.49 8.52 9.85
C LYS A 46 -0.66 7.70 8.86
N PRO A 47 -1.29 6.98 7.92
CA PRO A 47 -0.57 6.31 6.85
C PRO A 47 0.23 7.35 6.05
N LYS A 48 1.47 7.00 5.70
CA LYS A 48 2.32 7.86 4.87
C LYS A 48 1.76 7.86 3.45
N LYS A 49 1.53 9.05 2.93
CA LYS A 49 1.06 9.25 1.55
C LYS A 49 2.23 9.38 0.59
N ALA A 50 1.99 9.10 -0.68
CA ALA A 50 2.95 9.42 -1.73
C ALA A 50 3.07 10.94 -1.92
N ASP A 51 4.29 11.41 -2.19
CA ASP A 51 4.55 12.82 -2.45
C ASP A 51 4.73 12.99 -3.96
N PRO A 52 3.78 13.63 -4.68
CA PRO A 52 3.79 13.67 -6.15
C PRO A 52 5.00 14.44 -6.70
N GLU A 53 5.47 15.45 -5.97
CA GLU A 53 6.66 16.22 -6.34
C GLU A 53 7.92 15.34 -6.33
N LEU A 54 8.07 14.47 -5.34
CA LEU A 54 9.22 13.59 -5.24
C LEU A 54 9.21 12.50 -6.32
N ILE A 55 8.03 11.98 -6.69
CA ILE A 55 7.88 11.07 -7.83
C ILE A 55 8.33 11.76 -9.12
N TYR A 56 7.84 12.97 -9.37
CA TYR A 56 8.22 13.76 -10.54
C TYR A 56 9.72 14.07 -10.59
N HIS A 57 10.34 14.38 -9.45
CA HIS A 57 11.79 14.57 -9.36
C HIS A 57 12.58 13.31 -9.68
N ASN A 58 12.13 12.14 -9.23
CA ASN A 58 12.78 10.87 -9.55
C ASN A 58 12.71 10.59 -11.05
N GLN A 59 11.55 10.80 -11.68
CA GLN A 59 11.40 10.63 -13.14
C GLN A 59 12.29 11.59 -13.93
N LYS A 60 12.42 12.85 -13.49
CA LYS A 60 13.38 13.81 -14.09
C LYS A 60 14.82 13.36 -13.93
N ARG A 61 15.19 12.84 -12.75
CA ARG A 61 16.53 12.31 -12.50
C ARG A 61 16.83 11.15 -13.44
N GLU A 62 15.89 10.24 -13.66
CA GLU A 62 16.07 9.14 -14.61
C GLU A 62 16.31 9.62 -16.04
N ILE A 63 15.65 10.71 -16.45
CA ILE A 63 15.91 11.34 -17.75
C ILE A 63 17.34 11.89 -17.79
N GLU A 64 17.77 12.64 -16.78
CA GLU A 64 19.13 13.20 -16.76
C GLU A 64 20.20 12.10 -16.74
N VAL A 65 19.98 10.98 -16.04
CA VAL A 65 20.90 9.84 -16.07
C VAL A 65 21.03 9.29 -17.50
N LYS A 66 19.90 9.09 -18.21
CA LYS A 66 19.91 8.64 -19.62
C LYS A 66 20.62 9.63 -20.54
N LEU A 67 20.51 10.94 -20.26
CA LEU A 67 21.18 11.97 -21.04
C LEU A 67 22.69 11.99 -20.79
N ILE A 68 23.13 11.74 -19.55
CA ILE A 68 24.55 11.56 -19.23
C ILE A 68 25.11 10.34 -19.95
N ASP A 69 24.41 9.20 -19.91
CA ASP A 69 24.83 8.01 -20.64
C ASP A 69 24.91 8.29 -22.16
N LEU A 70 23.96 9.05 -22.71
CA LEU A 70 23.98 9.47 -24.12
C LEU A 70 25.21 10.35 -24.42
N GLU A 71 25.51 11.33 -23.57
CA GLU A 71 26.67 12.20 -23.71
C GLU A 71 27.97 11.39 -23.75
N ASP A 72 28.15 10.47 -22.80
CA ASP A 72 29.31 9.58 -22.74
C ASP A 72 29.45 8.74 -24.02
N THR A 73 28.35 8.17 -24.52
CA THR A 73 28.40 7.36 -25.76
C THR A 73 28.78 8.19 -26.99
N LEU A 74 28.34 9.45 -27.08
CA LEU A 74 28.65 10.32 -28.21
C LEU A 74 30.12 10.79 -28.15
N LEU A 75 30.63 11.09 -26.96
CA LEU A 75 32.04 11.42 -26.76
C LEU A 75 32.95 10.23 -27.07
N GLU A 76 32.59 9.02 -26.63
CA GLU A 76 33.35 7.79 -26.95
C GLU A 76 33.36 7.49 -28.46
N SER A 77 32.29 7.86 -29.17
CA SER A 77 32.22 7.75 -30.63
C SER A 77 33.05 8.79 -31.39
N GLY A 78 33.66 9.75 -30.67
CA GLY A 78 34.57 10.76 -31.23
C GLY A 78 33.86 11.98 -31.83
N GLU A 79 32.62 12.26 -31.42
CA GLU A 79 31.92 13.47 -31.83
C GLU A 79 32.49 14.73 -31.13
N GLU A 80 32.39 15.88 -31.81
CA GLU A 80 32.82 17.17 -31.24
C GLU A 80 31.87 17.62 -30.11
N GLU A 81 32.42 18.04 -28.97
CA GLU A 81 31.68 18.45 -27.77
C GLU A 81 30.54 19.44 -28.07
N GLY A 82 30.76 20.41 -28.97
CA GLY A 82 29.76 21.40 -29.35
C GLY A 82 28.56 20.82 -30.14
N ILE A 83 28.74 19.69 -30.82
CA ILE A 83 27.68 18.96 -31.52
C ILE A 83 26.96 18.03 -30.53
N VAL A 84 27.71 17.35 -29.66
CA VAL A 84 27.17 16.51 -28.59
C VAL A 84 26.20 17.29 -27.72
N GLN A 85 26.61 18.47 -27.23
CA GLN A 85 25.76 19.32 -26.40
C GLN A 85 24.42 19.65 -27.07
N LYS A 86 24.43 20.01 -28.37
CA LYS A 86 23.21 20.32 -29.12
C LYS A 86 22.30 19.10 -29.27
N LYS A 87 22.86 17.92 -29.46
CA LYS A 87 22.10 16.65 -29.53
C LYS A 87 21.47 16.31 -28.18
N VAL A 88 22.25 16.39 -27.10
CA VAL A 88 21.78 16.15 -25.73
C VAL A 88 20.68 17.14 -25.34
N ASP A 89 20.85 18.44 -25.64
CA ASP A 89 19.82 19.45 -25.34
C ASP A 89 18.52 19.22 -26.12
N LYS A 90 18.62 18.77 -27.38
CA LYS A 90 17.46 18.39 -28.18
C LYS A 90 16.74 17.18 -27.61
N GLU A 91 17.47 16.14 -27.22
CA GLU A 91 16.89 14.95 -26.58
C GLU A 91 16.31 15.28 -25.19
N ARG A 92 16.95 16.15 -24.40
CA ARG A 92 16.42 16.65 -23.12
C ARG A 92 15.05 17.27 -23.27
N GLN A 93 14.90 18.21 -24.21
CA GLN A 93 13.62 18.87 -24.47
C GLN A 93 12.54 17.89 -24.92
N LYS A 94 12.91 16.87 -25.70
CA LYS A 94 11.98 15.83 -26.17
C LYS A 94 11.52 14.93 -25.04
N LEU A 95 12.44 14.43 -24.21
CA LEU A 95 12.12 13.54 -23.08
C LEU A 95 11.30 14.24 -22.00
N TYR A 96 11.58 15.53 -21.73
CA TYR A 96 10.77 16.31 -20.80
C TYR A 96 9.35 16.53 -21.30
N LYS A 97 9.18 16.82 -22.61
CA LYS A 97 7.85 16.92 -23.21
C LYS A 97 7.09 15.59 -23.12
N GLU A 98 7.73 14.48 -23.46
CA GLU A 98 7.11 13.15 -23.35
C GLU A 98 6.70 12.80 -21.91
N LEU A 99 7.51 13.19 -20.92
CA LEU A 99 7.18 13.00 -19.51
C LEU A 99 5.96 13.84 -19.10
N ASP A 100 5.93 15.12 -19.47
CA ASP A 100 4.80 16.01 -19.15
C ASP A 100 3.52 15.55 -19.87
N ASP A 101 3.61 15.09 -21.12
CA ASP A 101 2.48 14.52 -21.88
C ASP A 101 1.97 13.23 -21.22
N ARG A 102 2.87 12.29 -20.88
CA ARG A 102 2.53 11.04 -20.18
C ARG A 102 1.84 11.31 -18.84
N ARG A 103 2.27 12.35 -18.13
CA ARG A 103 1.64 12.76 -16.87
C ARG A 103 0.24 13.29 -17.11
N ALA A 104 0.04 14.14 -18.12
CA ALA A 104 -1.28 14.65 -18.49
C ALA A 104 -2.24 13.51 -18.89
N ASP A 105 -1.76 12.54 -19.68
CA ASP A 105 -2.53 11.35 -20.06
C ASP A 105 -2.89 10.48 -18.85
N ALA A 106 -1.96 10.28 -17.91
CA ALA A 106 -2.20 9.51 -16.70
C ALA A 106 -3.24 10.17 -15.78
N GLU A 107 -3.22 11.50 -15.68
CA GLU A 107 -4.22 12.28 -14.94
C GLU A 107 -5.60 12.21 -15.62
N ALA A 108 -5.67 12.22 -16.95
CA ALA A 108 -6.93 12.18 -17.71
C ALA A 108 -7.57 10.78 -17.76
N HIS A 109 -6.78 9.74 -17.97
CA HIS A 109 -7.28 8.38 -18.22
C HIS A 109 -7.13 7.45 -17.02
N GLY A 110 -6.56 7.93 -15.92
CA GLY A 110 -6.29 7.11 -14.74
C GLY A 110 -5.43 5.91 -15.13
N GLY A 111 -4.26 6.14 -15.74
CA GLY A 111 -3.38 5.08 -16.24
C GLY A 111 -2.79 4.21 -15.13
N GLU A 112 -2.87 2.88 -15.25
CA GLU A 112 -2.41 1.93 -14.23
C GLU A 112 -0.89 1.75 -14.31
N LEU A 113 -0.17 2.03 -13.22
CA LEU A 113 1.27 1.77 -13.15
C LEU A 113 1.47 0.27 -12.87
N GLU A 114 2.17 -0.41 -13.78
CA GLU A 114 2.61 -1.81 -13.61
C GLU A 114 3.56 -1.91 -12.40
N ALA A 115 3.35 -2.93 -11.55
CA ALA A 115 4.09 -3.08 -10.29
C ALA A 115 5.57 -3.47 -10.46
N ASP A 116 5.95 -4.02 -11.62
CA ASP A 116 7.29 -4.57 -11.88
C ASP A 116 8.37 -3.51 -12.17
N GLN A 117 8.02 -2.22 -12.18
CA GLN A 117 8.95 -1.11 -12.48
C GLN A 117 9.16 -0.15 -11.30
N LEU A 118 8.69 -0.47 -10.09
CA LEU A 118 8.71 0.47 -8.96
C LEU A 118 10.12 0.62 -8.38
N ALA A 119 10.83 1.68 -8.78
CA ALA A 119 12.18 1.97 -8.34
C ALA A 119 12.21 2.71 -6.98
N SER A 120 11.14 3.44 -6.62
CA SER A 120 11.12 4.35 -5.47
C SER A 120 10.00 4.10 -4.46
N THR A 121 10.28 4.38 -3.19
CA THR A 121 9.33 4.22 -2.07
C THR A 121 8.02 4.99 -2.28
N HIS A 122 8.06 6.20 -2.87
CA HIS A 122 6.85 7.00 -3.08
C HIS A 122 6.00 6.47 -4.24
N GLU A 123 6.62 5.89 -5.27
CA GLU A 123 5.89 5.22 -6.36
C GLU A 123 5.18 3.96 -5.82
N TYR A 124 5.86 3.21 -4.95
CA TYR A 124 5.24 2.09 -4.25
C TYR A 124 4.03 2.52 -3.40
N LEU A 125 4.15 3.62 -2.64
CA LEU A 125 3.03 4.18 -1.87
C LEU A 125 1.88 4.63 -2.78
N GLN A 126 2.18 5.28 -3.90
CA GLN A 126 1.16 5.73 -4.85
C GLN A 126 0.41 4.53 -5.46
N MET A 127 1.14 3.47 -5.80
CA MET A 127 0.56 2.21 -6.28
C MET A 127 -0.32 1.58 -5.20
N GLN A 128 0.15 1.52 -3.95
CA GLN A 128 -0.62 0.97 -2.84
C GLN A 128 -1.89 1.76 -2.56
N GLU A 129 -1.83 3.10 -2.61
CA GLU A 129 -3.00 3.98 -2.49
C GLU A 129 -4.02 3.68 -3.59
N ARG A 130 -3.56 3.58 -4.84
CA ARG A 130 -4.41 3.26 -5.98
C ARG A 130 -5.05 1.86 -5.89
N GLN A 131 -4.29 0.86 -5.45
CA GLN A 131 -4.82 -0.48 -5.19
C GLN A 131 -5.86 -0.46 -4.07
N ALA A 132 -5.61 0.28 -2.99
CA ALA A 132 -6.55 0.46 -1.90
C ALA A 132 -7.83 1.15 -2.38
N GLU A 133 -7.73 2.19 -3.21
CA GLU A 133 -8.90 2.86 -3.82
C GLU A 133 -9.70 1.92 -4.73
N ARG A 134 -9.01 1.13 -5.55
CA ARG A 134 -9.65 0.11 -6.41
C ARG A 134 -10.38 -0.94 -5.58
N ALA A 135 -9.77 -1.41 -4.50
CA ALA A 135 -10.39 -2.33 -3.56
C ALA A 135 -11.59 -1.70 -2.84
N ALA A 136 -11.46 -0.46 -2.33
CA ALA A 136 -12.56 0.26 -1.70
C ALA A 136 -13.76 0.39 -2.65
N LYS A 137 -13.50 0.75 -3.92
CA LYS A 137 -14.52 0.82 -4.96
C LYS A 137 -15.17 -0.54 -5.22
N ALA A 138 -14.40 -1.62 -5.27
CA ALA A 138 -14.93 -2.97 -5.47
C ALA A 138 -15.80 -3.45 -4.29
N PHE A 139 -15.44 -3.08 -3.06
CA PHE A 139 -16.22 -3.37 -1.86
C PHE A 139 -17.39 -2.39 -1.63
N GLY A 140 -17.57 -1.38 -2.50
CA GLY A 140 -18.60 -0.36 -2.33
C GLY A 140 -18.39 0.56 -1.13
N ILE A 141 -17.14 0.67 -0.65
CA ILE A 141 -16.76 1.55 0.45
C ILE A 141 -16.58 2.96 -0.10
N ASN A 142 -17.42 3.89 0.39
CA ASN A 142 -17.30 5.30 0.05
C ASN A 142 -16.17 5.94 0.86
N THR A 143 -15.00 6.14 0.25
CA THR A 143 -13.81 6.70 0.90
C THR A 143 -14.03 8.07 1.56
N ARG A 144 -15.02 8.86 1.11
CA ARG A 144 -15.37 10.16 1.70
C ARG A 144 -16.18 10.08 2.99
N ASN A 145 -17.03 9.05 3.12
CA ASN A 145 -17.95 8.90 4.27
C ASN A 145 -17.51 7.77 5.20
N HIS A 146 -16.39 7.11 4.87
CA HIS A 146 -15.85 6.02 5.66
C HIS A 146 -15.07 6.59 6.84
N GLU A 147 -15.59 6.37 8.03
CA GLU A 147 -14.91 6.67 9.28
C GLU A 147 -14.30 5.38 9.85
N GLU A 148 -12.98 5.39 10.01
CA GLU A 148 -12.24 4.30 10.63
C GLU A 148 -12.74 4.06 12.07
N GLY A 149 -12.84 2.80 12.48
CA GLY A 149 -13.24 2.44 13.86
C GLY A 149 -14.76 2.36 14.11
N VAL A 150 -15.61 2.91 13.24
CA VAL A 150 -17.08 2.84 13.41
C VAL A 150 -17.62 1.41 13.39
N ALA A 151 -16.90 0.49 12.74
CA ALA A 151 -17.22 -0.92 12.74
C ALA A 151 -16.96 -1.63 14.09
N PHE A 152 -16.31 -0.98 15.07
CA PHE A 152 -16.04 -1.55 16.39
C PHE A 152 -16.84 -0.89 17.52
N ASP A 153 -17.47 0.26 17.25
CA ASP A 153 -18.34 0.96 18.20
C ASP A 153 -19.71 0.27 18.30
N ARG A 154 -19.92 -0.46 19.40
CA ARG A 154 -21.13 -1.26 19.63
C ARG A 154 -22.39 -0.41 19.70
N ASP A 155 -22.31 0.77 20.31
CA ASP A 155 -23.48 1.63 20.51
C ASP A 155 -23.92 2.24 19.18
N ARG A 156 -22.95 2.73 18.40
CA ARG A 156 -23.20 3.27 17.06
C ARG A 156 -23.74 2.20 16.11
N GLN A 157 -23.25 0.97 16.18
CA GLN A 157 -23.80 -0.15 15.42
C GLN A 157 -25.22 -0.51 15.82
N HIS A 158 -25.52 -0.51 17.11
CA HIS A 158 -26.86 -0.81 17.61
C HIS A 158 -27.87 0.25 17.13
N GLN A 159 -27.49 1.53 17.19
CA GLN A 159 -28.30 2.62 16.66
C GLN A 159 -28.54 2.50 15.15
N GLN A 160 -27.50 2.22 14.36
CA GLN A 160 -27.64 1.99 12.92
C GLN A 160 -28.54 0.79 12.61
N LYS A 161 -28.45 -0.29 13.41
CA LYS A 161 -29.30 -1.47 13.26
C LYS A 161 -30.77 -1.14 13.56
N LEU A 162 -31.04 -0.41 14.65
CA LEU A 162 -32.39 0.05 14.99
C LEU A 162 -32.97 0.93 13.89
N GLN A 163 -32.20 1.90 13.38
CA GLN A 163 -32.62 2.75 12.27
C GLN A 163 -32.94 1.95 11.00
N ARG A 164 -32.09 0.98 10.65
CA ARG A 164 -32.37 0.07 9.52
C ARG A 164 -33.65 -0.74 9.72
N MET A 165 -33.88 -1.26 10.93
CA MET A 165 -35.12 -1.98 11.23
C MET A 165 -36.34 -1.07 11.08
N MET A 166 -36.27 0.15 11.61
CA MET A 166 -37.36 1.14 11.50
C MET A 166 -37.63 1.53 10.04
N ASP A 167 -36.59 1.83 9.24
CA ASP A 167 -36.72 2.12 7.81
C ASP A 167 -37.32 0.94 7.04
N THR A 168 -36.90 -0.29 7.33
CA THR A 168 -37.52 -1.48 6.70
C THR A 168 -38.98 -1.65 7.09
N GLN A 169 -39.36 -1.41 8.35
CA GLN A 169 -40.75 -1.47 8.80
C GLN A 169 -41.58 -0.36 8.15
N ALA A 170 -41.06 0.86 8.06
CA ALA A 170 -41.72 1.99 7.39
C ALA A 170 -41.96 1.70 5.91
N ARG A 171 -40.96 1.20 5.18
CA ARG A 171 -41.10 0.80 3.76
C ARG A 171 -42.09 -0.35 3.57
N GLN A 172 -42.13 -1.31 4.50
CA GLN A 172 -43.12 -2.38 4.46
C GLN A 172 -44.54 -1.86 4.73
N ALA A 173 -44.71 -0.97 5.69
CA ALA A 173 -45.99 -0.34 6.00
C ALA A 173 -46.48 0.55 4.83
N GLU A 174 -45.59 1.33 4.21
CA GLU A 174 -45.88 2.12 3.01
C GLU A 174 -46.30 1.21 1.84
N ARG A 175 -45.58 0.10 1.63
CA ARG A 175 -45.93 -0.91 0.63
C ARG A 175 -47.30 -1.56 0.89
N TRP A 176 -47.67 -1.78 2.16
CA TRP A 176 -48.97 -2.32 2.56
C TRP A 176 -50.10 -1.30 2.40
N ALA A 177 -49.83 -0.01 2.65
CA ALA A 177 -50.82 1.07 2.57
C ALA A 177 -51.07 1.58 1.13
N ALA A 178 -50.19 1.28 0.17
CA ALA A 178 -50.38 1.65 -1.22
C ALA A 178 -51.59 0.90 -1.85
N PRO A 179 -52.53 1.60 -2.54
CA PRO A 179 -53.71 0.97 -3.10
C PRO A 179 -53.33 0.01 -4.23
N GLY A 180 -53.46 -1.30 -3.95
CA GLY A 180 -53.02 -2.41 -4.81
C GLY A 180 -52.29 -3.55 -4.07
N GLY A 181 -52.05 -3.42 -2.76
CA GLY A 181 -51.24 -4.36 -1.97
C GLY A 181 -51.87 -5.68 -1.51
N GLU A 182 -53.15 -5.95 -1.81
CA GLU A 182 -53.85 -7.17 -1.35
C GLU A 182 -53.89 -8.33 -2.37
N ASN A 183 -53.32 -8.20 -3.56
CA ASN A 183 -53.22 -9.33 -4.51
C ASN A 183 -51.76 -9.60 -4.89
N GLY A 184 -51.12 -10.49 -4.13
CA GLY A 184 -49.77 -10.95 -4.44
C GLY A 184 -49.10 -11.78 -3.35
N ASP A 185 -49.86 -12.51 -2.54
CA ASP A 185 -49.37 -13.71 -1.84
C ASP A 185 -49.60 -14.92 -2.75
N ASP A 186 -49.02 -14.89 -3.95
CA ASP A 186 -48.85 -16.08 -4.77
C ASP A 186 -47.43 -16.56 -4.56
N GLY A 187 -47.29 -17.64 -3.80
CA GLY A 187 -46.05 -18.36 -3.61
C GLY A 187 -45.41 -18.70 -4.96
N VAL A 188 -44.39 -17.94 -5.35
CA VAL A 188 -43.50 -18.31 -6.45
C VAL A 188 -42.07 -18.27 -5.95
N ASN A 189 -41.65 -19.43 -5.46
CA ASN A 189 -40.36 -20.06 -5.72
C ASN A 189 -39.46 -19.30 -6.73
N ARG A 190 -38.75 -18.26 -6.27
CA ARG A 190 -37.68 -17.59 -7.02
C ARG A 190 -36.57 -17.21 -6.05
N ARG A 191 -35.75 -18.19 -5.66
CA ARG A 191 -34.27 -18.11 -5.55
C ARG A 191 -33.69 -19.52 -5.41
N LYS A 192 -33.72 -20.29 -6.50
CA LYS A 192 -32.83 -21.44 -6.70
C LYS A 192 -32.24 -21.44 -8.12
N SER A 193 -31.73 -20.29 -8.50
CA SER A 193 -30.81 -20.00 -9.61
C SER A 193 -30.45 -18.54 -9.37
N ASP A 194 -29.34 -18.19 -8.72
CA ASP A 194 -28.00 -18.32 -9.30
C ASP A 194 -26.98 -18.61 -8.20
N HIS A 195 -26.60 -19.87 -8.06
CA HIS A 195 -25.25 -20.22 -7.65
C HIS A 195 -24.54 -20.67 -8.91
N ARG A 196 -23.72 -19.80 -9.49
CA ARG A 196 -22.70 -20.22 -10.45
C ARG A 196 -21.65 -20.96 -9.62
N PRO A 197 -21.51 -22.30 -9.72
CA PRO A 197 -20.44 -22.99 -9.01
C PRO A 197 -19.09 -22.47 -9.54
N PRO A 198 -18.04 -22.39 -8.70
CA PRO A 198 -16.71 -22.08 -9.19
C PRO A 198 -16.32 -23.12 -10.25
N ALA A 199 -15.76 -22.65 -11.36
CA ALA A 199 -15.27 -23.51 -12.43
C ALA A 199 -14.34 -24.57 -11.84
N LYS A 200 -14.78 -25.84 -11.85
CA LYS A 200 -13.90 -26.96 -11.56
C LYS A 200 -12.86 -26.99 -12.67
N GLY A 201 -11.63 -26.62 -12.32
CA GLY A 201 -10.46 -26.88 -13.13
C GLY A 201 -10.46 -28.35 -13.56
N SER A 202 -10.17 -28.54 -14.84
CA SER A 202 -9.94 -29.82 -15.48
C SER A 202 -8.97 -30.68 -14.66
N THR A 203 -9.47 -31.77 -14.09
CA THR A 203 -8.62 -32.88 -13.64
C THR A 203 -8.70 -33.96 -14.70
N GLY A 204 -7.60 -34.07 -15.46
CA GLY A 204 -7.50 -34.98 -16.60
C GLY A 204 -6.06 -35.26 -17.02
N LEU A 205 -5.17 -35.60 -16.09
CA LEU A 205 -3.99 -36.41 -16.40
C LEU A 205 -3.89 -37.54 -15.36
N ARG A 206 -4.33 -38.74 -15.77
CA ARG A 206 -4.05 -39.98 -15.04
C ARG A 206 -2.62 -40.39 -15.36
N ILE A 207 -1.73 -40.22 -14.38
CA ILE A 207 -0.45 -40.92 -14.35
C ILE A 207 -0.76 -42.35 -13.92
N THR A 208 -0.54 -43.30 -14.82
CA THR A 208 -0.55 -44.72 -14.49
C THR A 208 0.81 -45.07 -13.89
N GLN A 209 0.84 -45.32 -12.57
CA GLN A 209 1.92 -46.06 -11.95
C GLN A 209 1.75 -47.54 -12.29
N LYS A 210 2.74 -48.09 -13.01
CA LYS A 210 2.99 -49.52 -13.09
C LYS A 210 4.25 -49.77 -12.27
N GLY A 211 4.10 -50.45 -11.14
CA GLY A 211 5.21 -50.99 -10.35
C GLY A 211 5.36 -52.48 -10.61
N TYR A 212 6.61 -52.95 -10.49
CA TYR A 212 7.22 -54.25 -10.82
C TYR A 212 7.73 -54.39 -12.26
#